data_AF-A0A9P8IIG9-F1
#
_entry.id   AF-A0A9P8IIG9-F1
#
_cell.length_a   1.000
_cell.length_b   1.000
_cell.length_c   1.000
_cell.angle_alpha   90.00
_cell.angle_beta   90.00
_cell.angle_gamma   90.00
#
_symmetry.space_group_name_H-M   'P 1'
#
loop_
_entity.id
_entity.type
_entity.pdbx_description
1 polymer ?
#
loop_
_entity_poly.entity_id
_entity_poly.type
_entity_poly.pdbx_seq_one_letter_code
_entity_poly.pdbx_strand_id
1 'polypeptide(L)'
;MNYNDAKGYDFGSGNTNIDPAVLRELPKGCQVTSTENHGVSFWAKTGRIDVLLQDGAPQSFFIKVLSKAIGMNMTKGEFHSMSAIHGVIPEFVPKPIACGTYEDIPDTHFFLCEFREMTEDMPDPDEFASRLSTMHQKSVSPTGKFGFHITTYAGNLPQYVEWEDSWETFFAKSMRQALDLEMSVKGNSTELEVLSKALFEKVIPRLLRPLESDGRTVKPSLIHGDLWYANAGIDVENDQPLVFDACCFFAHYECTFPEFPT
;
A
#
# COMPACT_ATOMS: atom_id res chain seq x y z
N MET A 1 -13.31 9.25 6.82
CA MET A 1 -12.74 8.55 5.65
C MET A 1 -13.73 7.55 5.12
N ASN A 2 -14.48 6.90 6.00
CA ASN A 2 -15.49 5.91 5.66
C ASN A 2 -16.55 6.52 4.74
N TYR A 3 -16.67 5.90 3.58
CA TYR A 3 -17.76 6.10 2.63
C TYR A 3 -19.08 5.81 3.34
N ASN A 4 -20.00 6.76 3.29
CA ASN A 4 -21.36 6.54 3.75
C ASN A 4 -22.14 5.95 2.57
N ASP A 5 -22.47 4.67 2.66
CA ASP A 5 -23.35 3.91 1.77
C ASP A 5 -24.30 4.82 0.98
N ALA A 6 -23.94 5.06 -0.29
CA ALA A 6 -24.81 5.77 -1.19
C ALA A 6 -25.77 4.74 -1.82
N LYS A 7 -27.06 5.07 -1.73
CA LYS A 7 -28.15 4.24 -2.24
C LYS A 7 -27.87 3.78 -3.67
N GLY A 8 -27.61 2.49 -3.83
CA GLY A 8 -27.51 1.83 -5.14
C GLY A 8 -26.18 1.17 -5.45
N TYR A 9 -25.09 1.50 -4.74
CA TYR A 9 -23.75 0.92 -4.94
C TYR A 9 -23.24 0.14 -3.73
N ASP A 10 -24.15 -0.30 -2.86
CA ASP A 10 -23.79 -1.10 -1.71
C ASP A 10 -23.41 -2.51 -2.14
N PHE A 11 -22.27 -2.98 -1.65
CA PHE A 11 -21.87 -4.36 -1.86
C PHE A 11 -22.79 -5.30 -1.06
N GLY A 12 -23.29 -6.33 -1.73
CA GLY A 12 -24.16 -7.38 -1.19
C GLY A 12 -25.61 -7.30 -1.64
N SER A 13 -26.44 -8.19 -1.07
CA SER A 13 -27.89 -8.28 -1.35
C SER A 13 -28.26 -8.52 -2.81
N GLY A 14 -27.41 -9.20 -3.58
CA GLY A 14 -27.63 -9.43 -5.01
C GLY A 14 -27.48 -8.17 -5.87
N ASN A 15 -26.80 -7.13 -5.35
CA ASN A 15 -26.51 -5.92 -6.12
C ASN A 15 -25.52 -6.21 -7.24
N THR A 16 -25.79 -5.67 -8.42
CA THR A 16 -24.94 -5.76 -9.62
C THR A 16 -24.62 -4.38 -10.19
N ASN A 17 -25.13 -3.31 -9.57
CA ASN A 17 -24.85 -1.94 -9.98
C ASN A 17 -23.42 -1.58 -9.57
N ILE A 18 -22.68 -1.01 -10.50
CA ILE A 18 -21.32 -0.52 -10.33
C ILE A 18 -21.23 0.87 -10.93
N ASP A 19 -20.51 1.76 -10.27
CA ASP A 19 -20.30 3.12 -10.76
C ASP A 19 -19.69 3.09 -12.18
N PRO A 20 -20.16 3.94 -13.12
CA PRO A 20 -19.67 3.95 -14.49
C PRO A 20 -18.14 4.09 -14.61
N ALA A 21 -17.48 4.78 -13.68
CA ALA A 21 -16.03 4.89 -13.65
C ALA A 21 -15.34 3.56 -13.35
N VAL A 22 -15.89 2.75 -12.44
CA VAL A 22 -15.36 1.41 -12.13
C VAL A 22 -15.66 0.45 -13.28
N LEU A 23 -16.87 0.50 -13.85
CA LEU A 23 -17.27 -0.36 -14.96
C LEU A 23 -16.37 -0.20 -16.21
N ARG A 24 -15.85 1.02 -16.45
CA ARG A 24 -14.90 1.29 -17.55
C ARG A 24 -13.56 0.58 -17.38
N GLU A 25 -13.16 0.27 -16.15
CA GLU A 25 -11.90 -0.39 -15.83
C GLU A 25 -12.02 -1.93 -15.82
N LEU A 26 -13.25 -2.46 -15.87
CA LEU A 26 -13.52 -3.89 -16.01
C LEU A 26 -13.32 -4.37 -17.47
N PRO A 27 -13.09 -5.67 -17.69
CA PRO A 27 -12.92 -6.21 -19.04
C PRO A 27 -14.07 -5.83 -19.98
N LYS A 28 -13.73 -5.33 -21.17
CA LYS A 28 -14.72 -4.79 -22.10
C LYS A 28 -15.79 -5.83 -22.45
N GLY A 29 -17.06 -5.46 -22.21
CA GLY A 29 -18.21 -6.30 -22.52
C GLY A 29 -18.45 -7.45 -21.53
N CYS A 30 -17.79 -7.43 -20.36
CA CYS A 30 -18.17 -8.32 -19.27
C CYS A 30 -19.57 -7.99 -18.73
N GLN A 31 -20.23 -8.99 -18.16
CA GLN A 31 -21.46 -8.83 -17.41
C GLN A 31 -21.17 -8.93 -15.92
N VAL A 32 -21.48 -7.90 -15.15
CA VAL A 32 -21.41 -7.95 -13.69
C VAL A 32 -22.50 -8.90 -13.17
N THR A 33 -22.11 -9.91 -12.40
CA THR A 33 -23.02 -10.91 -11.84
C THR A 33 -23.29 -10.73 -10.36
N SER A 34 -22.33 -10.18 -9.62
CA SER A 34 -22.49 -9.88 -8.19
C SER A 34 -21.50 -8.83 -7.72
N THR A 35 -21.90 -8.13 -6.67
CA THR A 35 -21.02 -7.29 -5.86
C THR A 35 -21.29 -7.65 -4.40
N GLU A 36 -20.25 -7.99 -3.63
CA GLU A 36 -20.38 -8.51 -2.26
C GLU A 36 -19.37 -7.82 -1.32
N ASN A 37 -19.77 -7.57 -0.07
CA ASN A 37 -18.80 -7.04 0.91
C ASN A 37 -17.72 -8.09 1.14
N HIS A 38 -16.46 -7.66 1.19
CA HIS A 38 -15.35 -8.59 1.35
C HIS A 38 -14.22 -7.96 2.16
N GLY A 39 -13.76 -8.65 3.20
CA GLY A 39 -12.71 -8.16 4.11
C GLY A 39 -13.16 -7.04 5.04
N VAL A 40 -12.23 -6.57 5.87
CA VAL A 40 -12.45 -5.46 6.82
C VAL A 40 -11.31 -4.46 6.66
N SER A 41 -11.64 -3.18 6.53
CA SER A 41 -10.66 -2.09 6.55
C SER A 41 -11.14 -0.99 7.50
N PHE A 42 -10.21 -0.40 8.25
CA PHE A 42 -10.49 0.74 9.12
C PHE A 42 -10.82 2.02 8.34
N TRP A 43 -10.38 2.12 7.08
CA TRP A 43 -10.39 3.36 6.31
C TRP A 43 -11.25 3.30 5.04
N ALA A 44 -11.57 2.10 4.56
CA ALA A 44 -12.24 1.85 3.30
C ALA A 44 -13.45 0.91 3.46
N LYS A 45 -14.43 1.04 2.55
CA LYS A 45 -15.40 -0.03 2.28
C LYS A 45 -14.78 -0.95 1.22
N THR A 46 -14.74 -2.24 1.50
CA THR A 46 -14.08 -3.23 0.64
C THR A 46 -15.10 -4.20 0.06
N GLY A 47 -14.89 -4.61 -1.18
CA GLY A 47 -15.84 -5.45 -1.90
C GLY A 47 -15.19 -6.35 -2.93
N ARG A 48 -15.93 -7.40 -3.30
CA ARG A 48 -15.65 -8.29 -4.42
C ARG A 48 -16.66 -8.00 -5.52
N ILE A 49 -16.18 -7.87 -6.75
CA ILE A 49 -16.98 -7.74 -7.97
C ILE A 49 -16.76 -9.00 -8.79
N ASP A 50 -17.83 -9.74 -9.07
CA ASP A 50 -17.79 -10.89 -9.97
C ASP A 50 -18.38 -10.53 -11.32
N VAL A 51 -17.73 -11.00 -12.38
CA VAL A 51 -18.17 -10.81 -13.75
C VAL A 51 -18.11 -12.11 -14.54
N LEU A 52 -18.92 -12.18 -15.59
CA LEU A 52 -18.73 -13.11 -16.70
C LEU A 52 -18.10 -12.36 -17.86
N LEU A 53 -17.00 -12.89 -18.38
CA LEU A 53 -16.35 -12.39 -19.59
C LEU A 53 -17.19 -12.71 -20.83
N GLN A 54 -16.82 -12.13 -21.99
CA GLN A 54 -17.55 -12.35 -23.24
C GLN A 54 -17.59 -13.82 -23.69
N ASP A 55 -16.59 -14.60 -23.32
CA ASP A 55 -16.51 -16.04 -23.57
C ASP A 55 -17.23 -16.88 -22.50
N GLY A 56 -17.84 -16.24 -21.50
CA GLY A 56 -18.54 -16.86 -20.39
C GLY A 56 -17.63 -17.29 -19.24
N ALA A 57 -16.32 -17.03 -19.29
CA ALA A 57 -15.43 -17.35 -18.19
C ALA A 57 -15.71 -16.43 -16.97
N PRO A 58 -15.79 -16.97 -15.75
CA PRO A 58 -15.92 -16.16 -14.55
C PRO A 58 -14.60 -15.46 -14.22
N GLN A 59 -14.68 -14.21 -13.74
CA GLN A 59 -13.54 -13.48 -13.20
C GLN A 59 -14.00 -12.61 -12.03
N SER A 60 -13.13 -12.46 -11.03
CA SER A 60 -13.41 -11.67 -9.82
C SER A 60 -12.39 -10.56 -9.62
N PHE A 61 -12.84 -9.45 -9.04
CA PHE A 61 -12.04 -8.27 -8.75
C PHE A 61 -12.24 -7.82 -7.31
N PHE A 62 -11.20 -7.30 -6.69
CA PHE A 62 -11.27 -6.67 -5.38
C PHE A 62 -11.29 -5.15 -5.54
N ILE A 63 -12.16 -4.49 -4.79
CA ILE A 63 -12.30 -3.03 -4.80
C ILE A 63 -12.26 -2.46 -3.39
N LYS A 64 -11.53 -1.36 -3.22
CA LYS A 64 -11.61 -0.48 -2.05
C LYS A 64 -12.26 0.83 -2.44
N VAL A 65 -13.15 1.33 -1.60
CA VAL A 65 -13.87 2.60 -1.78
C VAL A 65 -13.64 3.50 -0.58
N LEU A 66 -13.15 4.72 -0.85
CA LEU A 66 -12.82 5.72 0.17
C LEU A 66 -13.39 7.07 -0.24
N SER A 67 -13.70 7.93 0.74
CA SER A 67 -14.20 9.28 0.45
C SER A 67 -13.21 10.38 0.82
N LYS A 68 -13.44 11.57 0.24
CA LYS A 68 -12.68 12.81 0.42
C LYS A 68 -11.29 12.78 -0.21
N ALA A 69 -10.65 13.94 -0.25
CA ALA A 69 -9.31 14.13 -0.82
C ALA A 69 -8.25 13.15 -0.26
N ILE A 70 -8.30 12.83 1.04
CA ILE A 70 -7.39 11.85 1.65
C ILE A 70 -7.59 10.44 1.06
N GLY A 71 -8.85 10.03 0.81
CA GLY A 71 -9.15 8.75 0.17
C GLY A 71 -8.63 8.67 -1.26
N MET A 72 -8.67 9.78 -2.02
CA MET A 72 -8.05 9.86 -3.34
C MET A 72 -6.54 9.62 -3.27
N ASN A 73 -5.86 10.22 -2.29
CA ASN A 73 -4.42 10.09 -2.17
C ASN A 73 -4.01 8.69 -1.68
N MET A 74 -4.76 8.10 -0.76
CA MET A 74 -4.54 6.72 -0.29
C MET A 74 -4.69 5.71 -1.43
N THR A 75 -5.80 5.78 -2.18
CA THR A 75 -6.04 4.87 -3.33
C THR A 75 -4.98 4.99 -4.42
N LYS A 76 -4.52 6.21 -4.71
CA LYS A 76 -3.40 6.45 -5.64
C LYS A 76 -2.08 5.89 -5.10
N GLY A 77 -1.78 6.14 -3.83
CA GLY A 77 -0.57 5.64 -3.18
C GLY A 77 -0.50 4.11 -3.21
N GLU A 78 -1.61 3.44 -2.87
CA GLU A 78 -1.72 1.99 -2.91
C GLU A 78 -1.61 1.45 -4.35
N PHE A 79 -2.33 2.03 -5.31
CA PHE A 79 -2.25 1.63 -6.72
C PHE A 79 -0.81 1.68 -7.26
N HIS A 80 -0.08 2.77 -7.01
CA HIS A 80 1.30 2.90 -7.44
C HIS A 80 2.26 1.98 -6.68
N SER A 81 2.00 1.70 -5.41
CA SER A 81 2.78 0.77 -4.58
C SER A 81 2.65 -0.66 -5.10
N MET A 82 1.41 -1.13 -5.25
CA MET A 82 1.10 -2.45 -5.79
C MET A 82 1.63 -2.59 -7.22
N SER A 83 1.55 -1.54 -8.04
CA SER A 83 2.09 -1.55 -9.41
C SER A 83 3.61 -1.68 -9.42
N ALA A 84 4.30 -1.02 -8.49
CA ALA A 84 5.75 -1.12 -8.36
C ALA A 84 6.17 -2.53 -7.95
N ILE A 85 5.48 -3.16 -6.98
CA ILE A 85 5.78 -4.54 -6.56
C ILE A 85 5.48 -5.52 -7.70
N HIS A 86 4.29 -5.42 -8.32
CA HIS A 86 3.90 -6.28 -9.43
C HIS A 86 4.89 -6.16 -10.61
N GLY A 87 5.46 -4.97 -10.87
CA GLY A 87 6.49 -4.78 -11.88
C GLY A 87 7.81 -5.52 -11.59
N VAL A 88 8.09 -5.85 -10.33
CA VAL A 88 9.31 -6.58 -9.90
C VAL A 88 9.04 -8.08 -9.76
N ILE A 89 7.91 -8.44 -9.15
CA ILE A 89 7.51 -9.82 -8.87
C ILE A 89 5.98 -9.96 -8.98
N PRO A 90 5.45 -10.19 -10.21
CA PRO A 90 4.02 -10.24 -10.47
C PRO A 90 3.24 -11.21 -9.56
N GLU A 91 3.84 -12.37 -9.28
CA GLU A 91 3.24 -13.47 -8.51
C GLU A 91 3.24 -13.25 -6.98
N PHE A 92 3.64 -12.08 -6.48
CA PHE A 92 3.71 -11.81 -5.04
C PHE A 92 2.62 -10.84 -4.56
N VAL A 93 1.88 -10.24 -5.49
CA VAL A 93 0.81 -9.27 -5.18
C VAL A 93 -0.37 -9.48 -6.13
N PRO A 94 -1.61 -9.23 -5.69
CA PRO A 94 -2.74 -9.12 -6.61
C PRO A 94 -2.47 -8.04 -7.67
N LYS A 95 -2.74 -8.35 -8.93
CA LYS A 95 -2.47 -7.42 -10.03
C LYS A 95 -3.30 -6.14 -9.88
N PRO A 96 -2.68 -4.96 -9.72
CA PRO A 96 -3.42 -3.69 -9.70
C PRO A 96 -3.99 -3.39 -11.08
N ILE A 97 -5.23 -2.91 -11.12
CA ILE A 97 -5.96 -2.65 -12.36
C ILE A 97 -6.13 -1.15 -12.54
N ALA A 98 -6.72 -0.47 -11.56
CA ALA A 98 -7.00 0.96 -11.66
C ALA A 98 -7.14 1.63 -10.29
N CYS A 99 -7.00 2.96 -10.28
CA CYS A 99 -7.54 3.81 -9.24
C CYS A 99 -8.22 5.03 -9.87
N GLY A 100 -9.29 5.52 -9.25
CA GLY A 100 -10.08 6.60 -9.84
C GLY A 100 -11.07 7.24 -8.88
N THR A 101 -11.95 8.07 -9.44
CA THR A 101 -13.04 8.73 -8.73
C THR A 101 -14.35 8.26 -9.37
N TYR A 102 -15.35 8.00 -8.54
CA TYR A 102 -16.71 7.67 -8.97
C TYR A 102 -17.29 8.81 -9.81
N GLU A 103 -18.11 8.46 -10.79
CA GLU A 103 -18.82 9.42 -11.62
C GLU A 103 -20.11 9.89 -10.95
N ASP A 104 -20.85 8.97 -10.35
CA ASP A 104 -22.19 9.25 -9.82
C ASP A 104 -22.17 9.80 -8.39
N ILE A 105 -21.07 9.55 -7.65
CA ILE A 105 -20.93 9.95 -6.25
C ILE A 105 -19.70 10.84 -6.11
N PRO A 106 -19.89 12.16 -5.93
CA PRO A 106 -18.79 13.09 -5.70
C PRO A 106 -17.92 12.70 -4.50
N ASP A 107 -16.65 13.07 -4.55
CA ASP A 107 -15.66 12.83 -3.49
C ASP A 107 -15.56 11.36 -3.05
N THR A 108 -15.85 10.41 -3.94
CA THR A 108 -15.70 8.97 -3.71
C THR A 108 -14.69 8.40 -4.68
N HIS A 109 -13.70 7.69 -4.16
CA HIS A 109 -12.52 7.23 -4.87
C HIS A 109 -12.36 5.73 -4.69
N PHE A 110 -11.73 5.08 -5.66
CA PHE A 110 -11.55 3.64 -5.65
C PHE A 110 -10.14 3.21 -6.00
N PHE A 111 -9.76 2.05 -5.47
CA PHE A 111 -8.67 1.21 -5.93
C PHE A 111 -9.26 -0.14 -6.34
N LEU A 112 -8.85 -0.65 -7.51
CA LEU A 112 -9.33 -1.89 -8.11
C LEU A 112 -8.13 -2.77 -8.46
N CYS A 113 -8.17 -4.04 -8.06
CA CYS A 113 -7.19 -5.05 -8.41
C CYS A 113 -7.84 -6.41 -8.70
N GLU A 114 -7.03 -7.35 -9.19
CA GLU A 114 -7.41 -8.76 -9.27
C GLU A 114 -7.84 -9.29 -7.90
N PHE A 115 -8.89 -10.11 -7.87
CA PHE A 115 -9.25 -10.85 -6.68
C PHE A 115 -8.43 -12.14 -6.62
N ARG A 116 -7.62 -12.32 -5.56
CA ARG A 116 -7.00 -13.61 -5.22
C ARG A 116 -7.70 -14.15 -3.98
N GLU A 117 -8.13 -15.40 -4.02
CA GLU A 117 -8.66 -16.06 -2.83
C GLU A 117 -7.47 -16.47 -1.95
N MET A 118 -7.51 -16.09 -0.68
CA MET A 118 -6.40 -16.30 0.25
C MET A 118 -6.88 -17.03 1.51
N THR A 119 -6.03 -17.87 2.09
CA THR A 119 -6.21 -18.39 3.44
C THR A 119 -5.64 -17.42 4.48
N GLU A 120 -6.15 -17.48 5.70
CA GLU A 120 -5.63 -16.72 6.85
C GLU A 120 -4.39 -17.39 7.49
N ASP A 121 -3.88 -18.47 6.90
CA ASP A 121 -2.71 -19.17 7.40
C ASP A 121 -1.45 -18.34 7.13
N MET A 122 -0.49 -18.43 8.06
CA MET A 122 0.80 -17.80 7.84
C MET A 122 1.57 -18.56 6.76
N PRO A 123 2.12 -17.86 5.75
CA PRO A 123 2.96 -18.48 4.75
C PRO A 123 4.19 -19.12 5.40
N ASP A 124 4.74 -20.15 4.76
CA ASP A 124 6.03 -20.72 5.16
C ASP A 124 7.08 -19.59 5.26
N PRO A 125 7.73 -19.41 6.43
CA PRO A 125 8.63 -18.28 6.64
C PRO A 125 9.80 -18.23 5.66
N ASP A 126 10.33 -19.39 5.25
CA ASP A 126 11.48 -19.47 4.35
C ASP A 126 11.06 -19.10 2.92
N GLU A 127 9.90 -19.59 2.47
CA GLU A 127 9.34 -19.21 1.18
C GLU A 127 8.98 -17.72 1.11
N PHE A 128 8.32 -17.20 2.14
CA PHE A 128 7.97 -15.79 2.24
C PHE A 128 9.22 -14.90 2.24
N ALA A 129 10.21 -15.23 3.07
CA ALA A 129 11.48 -14.50 3.13
C ALA A 129 12.23 -14.55 1.79
N SER A 130 12.18 -15.68 1.08
CA SER A 130 12.78 -15.82 -0.25
C SER A 130 12.13 -14.88 -1.28
N ARG A 131 10.79 -14.79 -1.30
CA ARG A 131 10.03 -13.88 -2.18
C ARG A 131 10.28 -12.41 -1.82
N LEU A 132 10.26 -12.06 -0.54
CA LEU A 132 10.55 -10.72 -0.06
C LEU A 132 11.99 -10.29 -0.40
N SER A 133 12.96 -11.17 -0.16
CA SER A 133 14.36 -10.94 -0.54
C SER A 133 14.51 -10.76 -2.06
N THR A 134 13.78 -11.55 -2.86
CA THR A 134 13.75 -11.41 -4.32
C THR A 134 13.23 -10.04 -4.74
N MET A 135 12.16 -9.54 -4.12
CA MET A 135 11.64 -8.19 -4.37
C MET A 135 12.69 -7.11 -4.05
N HIS A 136 13.30 -7.18 -2.87
CA HIS A 136 14.35 -6.22 -2.46
C HIS A 136 15.55 -6.25 -3.40
N GLN A 137 16.01 -7.44 -3.82
CA GLN A 137 17.16 -7.60 -4.69
C GLN A 137 16.90 -7.18 -6.13
N LYS A 138 15.73 -7.51 -6.70
CA LYS A 138 15.39 -7.22 -8.10
C LYS A 138 14.88 -5.81 -8.33
N SER A 139 14.33 -5.15 -7.32
CA SER A 139 13.88 -3.77 -7.45
C SER A 139 15.02 -2.81 -7.78
N VAL A 140 14.73 -1.82 -8.63
CA VAL A 140 15.68 -0.78 -9.04
C VAL A 140 14.98 0.57 -8.87
N SER A 141 15.55 1.44 -8.04
CA SER A 141 15.05 2.80 -7.92
C SER A 141 15.18 3.54 -9.26
N PRO A 142 14.11 4.15 -9.79
CA PRO A 142 14.14 4.82 -11.10
C PRO A 142 15.08 6.02 -11.13
N THR A 143 15.44 6.56 -9.96
CA THR A 143 16.34 7.70 -9.79
C THR A 143 17.71 7.29 -9.23
N GLY A 144 17.86 6.03 -8.81
CA GLY A 144 19.00 5.58 -7.99
C GLY A 144 19.01 6.11 -6.56
N LYS A 145 17.94 6.80 -6.12
CA LYS A 145 17.81 7.46 -4.81
C LYS A 145 16.77 6.76 -3.92
N PHE A 146 16.77 7.10 -2.63
CA PHE A 146 15.70 6.74 -1.69
C PHE A 146 14.49 7.66 -1.89
N GLY A 147 13.28 7.14 -1.72
CA GLY A 147 12.04 7.89 -1.94
C GLY A 147 11.06 7.19 -2.88
N PHE A 148 10.04 7.91 -3.34
CA PHE A 148 9.01 7.41 -4.24
C PHE A 148 8.43 8.56 -5.07
N HIS A 149 7.85 8.26 -6.23
CA HIS A 149 7.34 9.29 -7.14
C HIS A 149 6.00 9.90 -6.70
N ILE A 150 5.31 9.27 -5.74
CA ILE A 150 4.05 9.73 -5.17
C ILE A 150 4.04 9.50 -3.66
N THR A 151 3.40 10.40 -2.91
CA THR A 151 3.16 10.20 -1.48
C THR A 151 2.31 8.95 -1.24
N THR A 152 2.84 8.02 -0.47
CA THR A 152 2.11 6.85 0.04
C THR A 152 1.67 7.09 1.49
N TYR A 153 0.79 6.24 2.00
CA TYR A 153 0.14 6.43 3.28
C TYR A 153 0.26 5.17 4.14
N ALA A 154 0.79 5.31 5.35
CA ALA A 154 0.75 4.28 6.38
C ALA A 154 -0.52 4.52 7.21
N GLY A 155 -1.56 3.71 6.99
CA GLY A 155 -2.91 4.05 7.43
C GLY A 155 -3.36 5.39 6.81
N ASN A 156 -3.67 6.38 7.64
CA ASN A 156 -4.05 7.73 7.20
C ASN A 156 -2.88 8.74 7.22
N LEU A 157 -1.68 8.32 7.61
CA LEU A 157 -0.54 9.21 7.77
C LEU A 157 0.26 9.28 6.46
N PRO A 158 0.46 10.48 5.87
CA PRO A 158 1.28 10.62 4.68
C PRO A 158 2.75 10.35 5.02
N GLN A 159 3.41 9.51 4.21
CA GLN A 159 4.82 9.20 4.35
C GLN A 159 5.70 10.24 3.64
N TYR A 160 6.91 10.45 4.17
CA TYR A 160 7.93 11.21 3.46
C TYR A 160 8.50 10.35 2.32
N VAL A 161 8.45 10.86 1.09
CA VAL A 161 8.87 10.11 -0.10
C VAL A 161 9.73 10.93 -1.07
N GLU A 162 10.13 12.15 -0.71
CA GLU A 162 10.99 12.90 -1.63
C GLU A 162 12.33 12.20 -1.82
N TRP A 163 12.96 12.50 -2.96
CA TRP A 163 14.15 11.80 -3.39
C TRP A 163 15.40 12.28 -2.66
N GLU A 164 16.11 11.34 -2.03
CA GLU A 164 17.33 11.60 -1.28
C GLU A 164 18.46 10.66 -1.68
N ASP A 165 19.69 11.20 -1.78
CA ASP A 165 20.87 10.43 -2.19
C ASP A 165 21.43 9.53 -1.07
N SER A 166 21.13 9.85 0.20
CA SER A 166 21.64 9.15 1.37
C SER A 166 20.51 8.58 2.22
N TRP A 167 20.72 7.36 2.70
CA TRP A 167 19.80 6.71 3.62
C TRP A 167 19.70 7.46 4.96
N GLU A 168 20.81 7.98 5.48
CA GLU A 168 20.81 8.80 6.70
C GLU A 168 19.87 10.01 6.56
N THR A 169 19.98 10.75 5.46
CA THR A 169 19.16 11.93 5.19
C THR A 169 17.69 11.56 5.01
N PHE A 170 17.40 10.54 4.20
CA PHE A 170 16.03 10.09 3.97
C PHE A 170 15.34 9.68 5.28
N PHE A 171 16.00 8.81 6.06
CA PHE A 171 15.46 8.33 7.33
C PHE A 171 15.26 9.48 8.32
N ALA A 172 16.20 10.42 8.42
CA ALA A 172 16.05 11.60 9.27
C ALA A 172 14.85 12.46 8.86
N LYS A 173 14.67 12.74 7.57
CA LYS A 173 13.53 13.54 7.11
C LYS A 173 12.19 12.82 7.31
N SER A 174 12.15 11.52 7.05
CA SER A 174 10.97 10.69 7.31
C SER A 174 10.60 10.66 8.80
N MET A 175 11.55 10.42 9.68
CA MET A 175 11.32 10.45 11.13
C MET A 175 10.92 11.84 11.63
N ARG A 176 11.46 12.91 11.04
CA ARG A 176 11.05 14.28 11.38
C ARG A 176 9.58 14.51 11.04
N GLN A 177 9.16 14.14 9.83
CA GLN A 177 7.77 14.26 9.41
C GLN A 177 6.83 13.46 10.32
N ALA A 178 7.19 12.23 10.68
CA ALA A 178 6.39 11.41 11.59
C ALA A 178 6.22 12.07 12.97
N LEU A 179 7.30 12.63 13.53
CA LEU A 179 7.26 13.36 14.79
C LEU A 179 6.43 14.65 14.71
N ASP A 180 6.57 15.41 13.62
CA ASP A 180 5.82 16.65 13.42
C ASP A 180 4.31 16.37 13.30
N LEU A 181 3.94 15.26 12.63
CA LEU A 181 2.55 14.79 12.58
C LEU A 181 2.02 14.42 13.97
N GLU A 182 2.77 13.65 14.75
CA GLU A 182 2.39 13.28 16.11
C GLU A 182 2.23 14.51 17.02
N MET A 183 3.17 15.47 16.95
CA MET A 183 3.10 16.73 17.69
C MET A 183 1.93 17.61 17.27
N SER A 184 1.55 17.58 15.99
CA SER A 184 0.38 18.33 15.50
C SER A 184 -0.94 17.83 16.10
N VAL A 185 -0.99 16.54 16.48
CA VAL A 185 -2.18 15.91 17.04
C VAL A 185 -2.17 15.95 18.57
N LYS A 186 -1.06 15.58 19.21
CA LYS A 186 -0.96 15.45 20.67
C LYS A 186 -0.46 16.72 21.38
N GLY A 187 0.04 17.69 20.62
CA GLY A 187 0.68 18.89 21.14
C GLY A 187 2.16 18.69 21.48
N ASN A 188 2.85 19.79 21.79
CA ASN A 188 4.27 19.76 22.09
C ASN A 188 4.56 19.11 23.46
N SER A 189 5.68 18.40 23.53
CA SER A 189 6.22 17.83 24.76
C SER A 189 7.70 18.19 24.89
N THR A 190 8.07 18.82 26.02
CA THR A 190 9.48 19.14 26.32
C THR A 190 10.36 17.89 26.33
N GLU A 191 9.83 16.76 26.81
CA GLU A 191 10.54 15.49 26.80
C GLU A 191 10.79 15.00 25.37
N LEU A 192 9.76 15.05 24.52
CA LEU A 192 9.87 14.67 23.11
C LEU A 192 10.86 15.56 22.35
N GLU A 193 10.88 16.87 22.63
CA GLU A 193 11.84 17.81 22.02
C GLU A 193 13.29 17.45 22.37
N VAL A 194 13.58 17.17 23.65
CA VAL A 194 14.92 16.78 24.12
C VAL A 194 15.35 15.45 23.48
N LEU A 195 14.47 14.45 23.47
CA LEU A 195 14.74 13.14 22.87
C LEU A 195 14.92 13.24 21.36
N SER A 196 14.08 14.03 20.67
CA SER A 196 14.19 14.29 19.24
C SER A 196 15.55 14.89 18.91
N LYS A 197 16.02 15.90 19.68
CA LYS A 197 17.35 16.48 19.46
C LYS A 197 18.45 15.41 19.53
N ALA A 198 18.44 14.55 20.55
CA ALA A 198 19.41 13.47 20.69
C ALA A 198 19.31 12.44 19.55
N LEU A 199 18.09 12.12 19.11
CA LEU A 199 17.83 11.21 17.99
C LEU A 199 18.50 11.72 16.69
N PHE A 200 18.26 12.98 16.32
CA PHE A 200 18.76 13.55 15.07
C PHE A 200 20.24 13.94 15.12
N GLU A 201 20.74 14.45 16.25
CA GLU A 201 22.14 14.91 16.33
C GLU A 201 23.12 13.77 16.62
N LYS A 202 22.66 12.66 17.20
CA LYS A 202 23.56 11.59 17.67
C LYS A 202 23.16 10.22 17.16
N VAL A 203 21.93 9.77 17.41
CA VAL A 203 21.55 8.36 17.18
C VAL A 203 21.54 8.04 15.69
N ILE A 204 20.79 8.81 14.89
CA ILE A 204 20.68 8.59 13.44
C ILE A 204 22.06 8.67 12.77
N PRO A 205 22.87 9.74 12.96
CA PRO A 205 24.23 9.79 12.43
C PRO A 205 25.13 8.64 12.83
N ARG A 206 25.07 8.18 14.09
CA ARG A 206 25.96 7.11 14.59
C ARG A 206 25.59 5.74 14.03
N LEU A 207 24.31 5.50 13.76
CA LEU A 207 23.84 4.20 13.28
C LEU A 207 23.83 4.12 11.75
N LEU A 208 23.39 5.17 11.06
CA LEU A 208 23.15 5.11 9.61
C LEU A 208 24.35 5.57 8.79
N ARG A 209 25.09 6.61 9.22
CA ARG A 209 26.25 7.11 8.47
C ARG A 209 27.30 6.05 8.17
N PRO A 210 27.65 5.15 9.12
CA PRO A 210 28.62 4.10 8.83
C PRO A 210 28.20 3.21 7.66
N LEU A 211 26.89 2.98 7.43
CA LEU A 211 26.40 2.14 6.33
C LEU A 211 26.78 2.70 4.94
N GLU A 212 27.05 3.99 4.85
CA GLU A 212 27.40 4.71 3.61
C GLU A 212 28.81 5.32 3.68
N SER A 213 29.62 4.93 4.68
CA SER A 213 31.00 5.41 4.89
C SER A 213 32.03 4.33 4.57
N ASP A 214 33.29 4.73 4.39
CA ASP A 214 34.43 3.83 4.13
C ASP A 214 34.26 2.98 2.86
N GLY A 215 33.63 3.57 1.83
CA GLY A 215 33.35 2.91 0.56
C GLY A 215 32.15 1.97 0.57
N ARG A 216 31.39 1.90 1.68
CA ARG A 216 30.10 1.20 1.74
C ARG A 216 29.00 2.03 1.10
N THR A 217 27.99 1.35 0.59
CA THR A 217 26.82 1.97 -0.04
C THR A 217 25.58 1.19 0.34
N VAL A 218 24.49 1.90 0.63
CA VAL A 218 23.16 1.30 0.79
C VAL A 218 22.43 1.33 -0.54
N LYS A 219 21.89 0.18 -0.95
CA LYS A 219 21.01 0.10 -2.13
C LYS A 219 19.59 0.56 -1.78
N PRO A 220 19.01 1.57 -2.46
CA PRO A 220 17.58 1.84 -2.38
C PRO A 220 16.80 0.66 -2.97
N SER A 221 16.12 -0.07 -2.09
CA SER A 221 15.32 -1.24 -2.43
C SER A 221 13.84 -0.91 -2.24
N LEU A 222 12.99 -1.35 -3.15
CA LEU A 222 11.54 -1.18 -3.00
C LEU A 222 11.10 -2.00 -1.79
N ILE A 223 10.49 -1.36 -0.79
CA ILE A 223 9.92 -2.04 0.37
C ILE A 223 8.39 -1.99 0.32
N HIS A 224 7.72 -2.93 0.99
CA HIS A 224 6.26 -2.97 1.09
C HIS A 224 5.68 -1.75 1.83
N GLY A 225 6.38 -1.28 2.88
CA GLY A 225 5.98 -0.13 3.70
C GLY A 225 5.06 -0.48 4.88
N ASP A 226 4.23 -1.51 4.75
CA ASP A 226 3.29 -1.94 5.82
C ASP A 226 3.20 -3.48 5.90
N LEU A 227 4.34 -4.15 6.14
CA LEU A 227 4.42 -5.61 6.07
C LEU A 227 4.24 -6.25 7.45
N TRP A 228 3.10 -6.89 7.65
CA TRP A 228 2.76 -7.65 8.86
C TRP A 228 1.77 -8.77 8.51
N TYR A 229 1.43 -9.62 9.49
CA TYR A 229 0.66 -10.85 9.25
C TYR A 229 -0.71 -10.62 8.61
N ALA A 230 -1.36 -9.46 8.85
CA ALA A 230 -2.68 -9.19 8.27
C ALA A 230 -2.62 -8.64 6.83
N ASN A 231 -1.42 -8.29 6.35
CA ASN A 231 -1.16 -7.83 4.98
C ASN A 231 -0.41 -8.90 4.16
N ALA A 232 -0.49 -10.15 4.60
CA ALA A 232 0.05 -11.32 3.93
C ALA A 232 -0.97 -12.46 3.98
N GLY A 233 -0.93 -13.33 2.99
CA GLY A 233 -1.79 -14.52 2.93
C GLY A 233 -1.23 -15.58 1.98
N ILE A 234 -1.85 -16.75 1.97
CA ILE A 234 -1.51 -17.83 1.04
C ILE A 234 -2.60 -17.92 -0.02
N ASP A 235 -2.20 -17.85 -1.28
CA ASP A 235 -3.09 -17.99 -2.41
C ASP A 235 -3.66 -19.41 -2.51
N VAL A 236 -4.98 -19.53 -2.51
CA VAL A 236 -5.68 -20.83 -2.54
C VAL A 236 -5.45 -21.58 -3.85
N GLU A 237 -5.20 -20.89 -4.97
CA GLU A 237 -5.09 -21.55 -6.28
C GLU A 237 -3.74 -22.27 -6.46
N ASN A 238 -2.67 -21.71 -5.91
CA ASN A 238 -1.30 -22.14 -6.19
C ASN A 238 -0.45 -22.38 -4.93
N ASP A 239 -1.01 -22.16 -3.72
CA ASP A 239 -0.34 -22.34 -2.44
C ASP A 239 0.93 -21.47 -2.30
N GLN A 240 0.89 -20.25 -2.85
CA GLN A 240 2.03 -19.32 -2.81
C GLN A 240 1.75 -18.11 -1.90
N PRO A 241 2.78 -17.59 -1.20
CA PRO A 241 2.62 -16.38 -0.41
C PRO A 241 2.34 -15.15 -1.28
N LEU A 242 1.41 -14.32 -0.81
CA LEU A 242 1.05 -13.03 -1.37
C LEU A 242 1.14 -11.93 -0.29
N VAL A 243 1.34 -10.70 -0.74
CA VAL A 243 1.23 -9.48 0.07
C VAL A 243 0.24 -8.50 -0.57
N PHE A 244 -0.36 -7.66 0.24
CA PHE A 244 -1.34 -6.66 -0.18
C PHE A 244 -1.31 -5.44 0.74
N ASP A 245 -2.04 -4.38 0.39
CA ASP A 245 -2.11 -3.13 1.19
C ASP A 245 -0.75 -2.40 1.31
N ALA A 246 0.04 -2.42 0.24
CA ALA A 246 1.36 -1.81 0.22
C ALA A 246 1.32 -0.27 0.25
N CYS A 247 2.26 0.32 0.99
CA CYS A 247 2.56 1.76 1.00
C CYS A 247 4.05 1.99 0.70
N CYS A 248 4.45 1.62 -0.51
CA CYS A 248 5.85 1.51 -0.92
C CYS A 248 6.63 2.83 -0.92
N PHE A 249 7.94 2.67 -0.79
CA PHE A 249 8.98 3.62 -1.20
C PHE A 249 10.31 2.87 -1.32
N PHE A 250 11.33 3.48 -1.92
CA PHE A 250 12.68 2.94 -1.98
C PHE A 250 13.45 3.31 -0.70
N ALA A 251 13.90 2.30 0.03
CA ALA A 251 14.52 2.41 1.36
C ALA A 251 15.70 1.44 1.52
N HIS A 252 16.38 1.48 2.68
CA HIS A 252 17.19 0.34 3.10
C HIS A 252 16.30 -0.89 3.28
N TYR A 253 16.71 -2.08 2.82
CA TYR A 253 15.86 -3.29 2.82
C TYR A 253 15.48 -3.79 4.24
N GLU A 254 16.27 -3.43 5.25
CA GLU A 254 15.96 -3.70 6.68
C GLU A 254 14.92 -2.72 7.26
N CYS A 255 14.53 -1.68 6.51
CA CYS A 255 13.53 -0.75 6.97
C CYS A 255 12.17 -1.46 7.03
N THR A 256 11.71 -1.71 8.25
CA THR A 256 10.33 -2.07 8.55
C THR A 256 9.71 -0.88 9.29
N PHE A 257 8.55 -0.42 8.83
CA PHE A 257 7.71 0.47 9.63
C PHE A 257 6.73 -0.44 10.38
N PRO A 258 6.95 -0.72 11.68
CA PRO A 258 5.87 -1.27 12.49
C PRO A 258 4.77 -0.22 12.59
N GLU A 259 3.51 -0.65 12.52
CA GLU A 259 2.38 0.20 12.86
C GLU A 259 2.67 0.95 14.17
N PHE A 260 2.50 2.27 14.17
CA PHE A 260 2.18 2.95 15.41
C PHE A 260 0.75 2.52 15.74
N PRO A 261 0.49 1.82 16.85
CA PRO A 261 -0.87 1.53 17.25
C PRO A 261 -1.60 2.88 17.40
N THR A 262 -2.56 3.12 16.51
CA THR A 262 -3.47 4.27 16.60
C THR A 262 -4.43 4.09 17.76
#